data_AF-A0A967L8V8-F1
#
_entry.id   AF-A0A967L8V8-F1
#
_cell.length_a   1.000
_cell.length_b   1.000
_cell.length_c   1.000
_cell.angle_alpha   90.00
_cell.angle_beta   90.00
_cell.angle_gamma   90.00
#
_symmetry.space_group_name_H-M   'P 1'
#
loop_
_entity.id
_entity.type
_entity.pdbx_description
1 polymer ?
#
loop_
_entity_poly.entity_id
_entity_poly.type
_entity_poly.pdbx_seq_one_letter_code
_entity_poly.pdbx_strand_id
1 'polypeptide(L)' 'DAEGLQPSREADRITLLRRVTLTLTGLPPTIEEVDAFLADRSPGAYGKVVERLLESPRYGEHMALSWLDAARYSDS' A
#
# COMPACT_ATOMS: atom_id res chain seq x y z
N ASP A 1 15.22 -13.89 -17.05
CA ASP A 1 14.73 -13.13 -18.22
C ASP A 1 13.22 -13.11 -18.24
N ALA A 2 12.60 -11.94 -18.46
CA ALA A 2 11.15 -11.85 -18.62
C ALA A 2 10.77 -12.42 -19.99
N GLU A 3 10.05 -13.54 -20.02
CA GLU A 3 9.67 -14.30 -21.23
C GLU A 3 8.67 -13.56 -22.15
N GLY A 4 8.98 -12.35 -22.60
CA GLY A 4 8.10 -11.58 -23.50
C GLY A 4 6.76 -11.14 -22.88
N LEU A 5 6.60 -11.27 -21.56
CA LEU A 5 5.40 -10.87 -20.84
C LEU A 5 5.32 -9.34 -20.73
N GLN A 6 4.15 -8.78 -21.03
CA GLN A 6 3.89 -7.35 -20.83
C GLN A 6 3.27 -7.10 -19.45
N PRO A 7 3.63 -5.98 -18.78
CA PRO A 7 2.96 -5.58 -17.55
C PRO A 7 1.45 -5.44 -17.75
N SER A 8 0.69 -5.76 -16.71
CA SER A 8 -0.74 -5.44 -16.71
C SER A 8 -0.96 -3.94 -16.84
N ARG A 9 -2.08 -3.56 -17.46
CA ARG A 9 -2.52 -2.16 -17.45
C ARG A 9 -2.66 -1.66 -16.01
N GLU A 10 -2.39 -0.38 -15.84
CA GLU A 10 -2.63 0.29 -14.56
C GLU A 10 -4.10 0.13 -14.14
N ALA A 11 -4.31 -0.08 -12.85
CA ALA A 11 -5.64 -0.23 -12.29
C ALA A 11 -6.38 1.11 -12.27
N ASP A 12 -7.71 1.07 -12.13
CA ASP A 12 -8.46 2.27 -11.81
C ASP A 12 -8.00 2.87 -10.46
N ARG A 13 -8.26 4.16 -10.27
CA ARG A 13 -7.76 4.93 -9.12
C ARG A 13 -8.16 4.33 -7.76
N ILE A 14 -9.40 3.86 -7.63
CA ILE A 14 -9.89 3.32 -6.35
C ILE A 14 -9.20 1.98 -6.06
N THR A 15 -9.11 1.12 -7.08
CA THR A 15 -8.36 -0.14 -6.96
C THR A 15 -6.89 0.10 -6.64
N LEU A 16 -6.27 1.11 -7.26
CA LEU A 16 -4.87 1.46 -7.00
C LEU A 16 -4.66 1.92 -5.55
N LEU A 17 -5.51 2.83 -5.05
CA LEU A 17 -5.48 3.29 -3.66
C LEU A 17 -5.69 2.14 -2.68
N ARG A 18 -6.68 1.28 -2.93
CA ARG A 18 -6.98 0.14 -2.05
C ARG A 18 -5.80 -0.83 -1.98
N ARG A 19 -5.17 -1.14 -3.13
CA ARG A 19 -4.00 -2.02 -3.19
C ARG A 19 -2.85 -1.46 -2.37
N VAL A 20 -2.45 -0.22 -2.62
CA VAL A 20 -1.28 0.36 -1.93
C VAL A 20 -1.52 0.50 -0.43
N THR A 21 -2.74 0.85 -0.01
CA THR A 21 -3.06 1.00 1.42
C THR A 21 -3.01 -0.35 2.15
N LEU A 22 -3.56 -1.41 1.53
CA LEU A 22 -3.49 -2.76 2.07
C LEU A 22 -2.05 -3.28 2.10
N THR A 23 -1.27 -3.05 1.05
CA THR A 23 0.11 -3.52 0.98
C THR A 23 1.00 -2.85 2.02
N LEU A 24 0.83 -1.55 2.25
CA LEU A 24 1.70 -0.82 3.16
C LEU A 24 1.25 -0.94 4.61
N THR A 25 -0.05 -0.94 4.88
CA THR A 25 -0.57 -0.85 6.26
C THR A 25 -1.32 -2.09 6.73
N GLY A 26 -1.62 -3.03 5.82
CA GLY A 26 -2.50 -4.16 6.11
C GLY A 26 -3.98 -3.80 6.24
N LEU A 27 -4.35 -2.53 6.08
CA LEU A 27 -5.70 -2.01 6.27
C LEU A 27 -6.27 -1.45 4.95
N PRO A 28 -7.59 -1.49 4.73
CA PRO A 28 -8.21 -0.76 3.64
C PRO A 28 -8.16 0.76 3.90
N PRO A 29 -8.22 1.61 2.85
CA PRO A 29 -8.35 3.05 3.03
C PRO A 29 -9.71 3.40 3.66
N THR A 30 -9.78 4.53 4.37
CA THR A 30 -11.07 5.07 4.83
C THR A 30 -11.84 5.74 3.69
N ILE A 31 -13.13 6.01 3.89
CA ILE A 31 -13.96 6.70 2.89
C ILE A 31 -13.41 8.11 2.62
N GLU A 32 -12.99 8.81 3.67
CA GLU A 32 -12.41 10.15 3.57
C GLU A 32 -11.10 10.14 2.79
N GLU A 33 -10.28 9.10 2.94
CA GLU A 33 -9.06 8.94 2.17
C GLU A 33 -9.34 8.66 0.69
N VAL A 34 -10.39 7.89 0.39
CA VAL A 34 -10.87 7.67 -0.99
C VAL A 34 -11.32 8.99 -1.60
N ASP A 35 -12.18 9.73 -0.91
CA ASP A 35 -12.71 11.00 -1.40
C ASP A 35 -11.59 12.02 -1.62
N ALA A 36 -10.65 12.14 -0.67
CA ALA A 36 -9.49 13.02 -0.80
C ALA A 36 -8.62 12.64 -2.02
N PHE A 37 -8.37 11.35 -2.24
CA PHE A 37 -7.58 10.89 -3.38
C PHE A 37 -8.31 11.10 -4.72
N LEU A 38 -9.63 10.93 -4.77
CA LEU A 38 -10.42 11.17 -5.97
C LEU A 38 -10.52 12.68 -6.29
N ALA A 39 -10.53 13.53 -5.27
CA ALA A 39 -10.50 14.98 -5.41
C ALA A 39 -9.14 15.50 -5.87
N ASP A 40 -8.02 14.88 -5.45
CA ASP A 40 -6.68 15.28 -5.89
C ASP A 40 -6.38 14.80 -7.34
N ARG A 41 -6.62 15.70 -8.30
CA ARG A 41 -6.32 15.49 -9.73
C ARG A 41 -4.90 15.92 -10.12
N SER A 42 -4.04 16.28 -9.16
CA SER A 42 -2.67 16.66 -9.47
C SER A 42 -1.86 15.45 -9.98
N PRO A 43 -0.85 15.67 -10.84
CA PRO A 43 0.02 14.59 -11.33
C PRO A 43 0.74 13.82 -10.21
N GLY A 44 0.90 14.42 -9.03
CA GLY A 44 1.56 13.83 -7.86
C GLY A 44 0.62 13.20 -6.83
N ALA A 45 -0.69 13.10 -7.09
CA ALA A 45 -1.67 12.63 -6.11
C ALA A 45 -1.32 11.26 -5.52
N TYR A 46 -0.88 10.31 -6.36
CA TYR A 46 -0.51 8.97 -5.91
C TYR A 46 0.76 8.99 -5.05
N GLY A 47 1.77 9.78 -5.42
CA GLY A 47 3.00 9.94 -4.64
C GLY A 47 2.72 10.45 -3.23
N LYS A 48 1.84 11.46 -3.09
CA LYS A 48 1.43 11.98 -1.77
C LYS A 48 0.75 10.92 -0.90
N VAL A 49 -0.07 10.05 -1.50
CA VAL A 49 -0.69 8.92 -0.78
C VAL A 49 0.39 7.97 -0.25
N VAL A 50 1.35 7.60 -1.10
CA VAL A 50 2.45 6.70 -0.69
C VAL A 50 3.26 7.32 0.45
N GLU A 51 3.64 8.59 0.34
CA GLU A 51 4.37 9.33 1.38
C GLU A 51 3.63 9.27 2.72
N ARG A 52 2.35 9.66 2.73
CA ARG A 52 1.49 9.62 3.92
C ARG A 52 1.40 8.22 4.53
N LEU A 53 1.30 7.19 3.70
CA LEU A 53 1.20 5.80 4.18
C LEU A 53 2.52 5.33 4.79
N LEU A 54 3.67 5.69 4.22
CA LEU A 54 4.99 5.37 4.76
C LEU A 54 5.28 6.11 6.07
N GLU A 55 4.78 7.34 6.22
CA GLU A 55 4.87 8.12 7.47
C GLU A 55 3.96 7.60 8.59
N SER A 56 2.96 6.77 8.26
CA SER A 56 2.02 6.23 9.24
C SER A 56 2.68 5.18 10.14
N PRO A 57 2.46 5.20 11.47
CA PRO A 57 2.88 4.11 12.36
C PRO A 57 2.38 2.73 11.91
N ARG A 58 1.23 2.68 11.22
CA ARG A 58 0.64 1.45 10.69
C ARG A 58 1.55 0.74 9.69
N TYR A 59 2.37 1.48 8.95
CA TYR A 59 3.36 0.88 8.06
C TYR A 59 4.42 0.11 8.85
N GLY A 60 4.98 0.74 9.88
CA GLY A 60 5.95 0.09 10.76
C GLY A 60 5.36 -1.12 11.49
N GLU A 61 4.13 -1.01 11.99
CA GLU A 61 3.39 -2.11 12.60
C GLU A 61 3.20 -3.28 11.63
N HIS A 62 2.76 -3.01 10.40
CA HIS A 62 2.53 -4.04 9.38
C HIS A 62 3.84 -4.75 8.98
N MET A 63 4.92 -4.00 8.80
CA MET A 63 6.23 -4.57 8.44
C MET A 63 6.88 -5.38 9.56
N ALA A 64 6.59 -5.05 10.81
CA ALA A 64 7.09 -5.82 11.94
C ALA A 64 6.42 -7.18 12.09
N LEU A 65 5.21 -7.40 11.54
CA LEU A 65 4.44 -8.63 11.75
C LEU A 65 5.19 -9.89 11.33
N SER A 66 5.83 -9.89 10.15
CA SER A 66 6.57 -11.05 9.66
C SER A 66 7.79 -11.37 10.53
N TRP A 67 8.45 -10.35 11.08
CA TRP A 67 9.57 -10.52 12.00
C TRP A 67 9.13 -11.04 13.36
N LEU A 68 8.01 -10.55 13.88
CA LEU A 68 7.43 -11.04 15.13
C LEU A 68 7.00 -12.50 15.03
N ASP A 69 6.51 -12.91 13.86
CA ASP A 69 6.17 -14.32 13.59
C ASP A 69 7.44 -15.19 13.53
N ALA A 70 8.44 -14.77 12.77
CA ALA A 70 9.73 -15.47 12.68
C ALA A 70 10.42 -15.61 14.04
N ALA A 71 10.44 -14.55 14.85
CA ALA A 71 11.04 -14.57 16.18
C ALA A 71 10.30 -15.49 17.16
N ARG A 72 9.00 -15.75 16.95
CA ARG A 72 8.22 -16.66 17.81
C ARG A 72 8.50 -18.14 17.53
N TYR A 73 8.82 -18.47 16.28
CA TYR A 73 8.96 -19.87 15.82
C TYR A 73 10.41 -20.28 15.50
N SER A 74 11.40 -19.44 15.81
CA SER A 74 12.81 -19.72 15.50
C SER A 74 13.45 -20.86 16.30
N ASP A 75 12.77 -21.37 17.33
CA ASP A 75 13.28 -22.44 18.21
C ASP A 75 12.87 -23.86 17.77
N SER A 76 12.23 -24.03 16.61
CA SER A 76 11.74 -25.33 16.09
C SER A 76 12.64 -25.97 15.03
#